data_AF-A0A956HAM4-F1
#
_entry.id   AF-A0A956HAM4-F1
#
_cell.length_a   1.000
_cell.length_b   1.000
_cell.length_c   1.000
_cell.angle_alpha   90.00
_cell.angle_beta   90.00
_cell.angle_gamma   90.00
#
_symmetry.space_group_name_H-M   'P 1'
#
loop_
_entity.id
_entity.type
_entity.pdbx_description
1 polymer ?
#
loop_
_entity_poly.entity_id
_entity_poly.type
_entity_poly.pdbx_seq_one_letter_code
_entity_poly.pdbx_strand_id
1 'polypeptide(L)'
;SRRDGAGRDLPRVTRTEIIDARRVVEDQVHVAPEVREALVDMANATRSHEQVLQGVSTRALVLMIPALQARALSQQRNYVSADDVESLSTLVFGHRLECAPGAESVEGVIRECSADALEKLARMTLHR
;
A
#
# COMPACT_ATOMS: atom_id res chain seq x y z
N SER A 1 25.68 26.02 -10.23
CA SER A 1 24.52 25.46 -10.95
C SER A 1 23.73 24.59 -9.97
N ARG A 2 22.39 24.64 -9.91
CA ARG A 2 21.58 23.79 -8.98
C ARG A 2 21.75 22.27 -9.20
N ARG A 3 22.55 21.86 -10.19
CA ARG A 3 22.95 20.46 -10.47
C ARG A 3 24.20 19.99 -9.71
N ASP A 4 24.88 20.90 -9.03
CA ASP A 4 26.12 20.61 -8.27
C ASP A 4 25.90 20.29 -6.79
N GLY A 5 24.64 20.23 -6.34
CA GLY A 5 24.26 20.14 -4.93
C GLY A 5 24.14 18.71 -4.41
N ALA A 6 24.70 18.49 -3.21
CA ALA A 6 24.49 17.40 -2.23
C ALA A 6 24.64 15.92 -2.66
N GLY A 7 24.44 15.56 -3.92
CA GLY A 7 24.41 14.17 -4.38
C GLY A 7 25.74 13.62 -4.89
N ARG A 8 26.87 14.35 -4.76
CA ARG A 8 28.16 13.88 -5.26
C ARG A 8 28.67 12.67 -4.47
N ASP A 9 28.46 12.68 -3.16
CA ASP A 9 28.97 11.67 -2.21
C ASP A 9 27.92 10.62 -1.79
N LEU A 10 26.73 10.66 -2.39
CA LEU A 10 25.72 9.63 -2.12
C LEU A 10 26.07 8.34 -2.86
N PRO A 11 25.84 7.17 -2.24
CA PRO A 11 25.90 5.89 -2.94
C PRO A 11 25.03 5.94 -4.20
N ARG A 12 25.63 5.60 -5.34
CA ARG A 12 24.95 5.59 -6.64
C ARG A 12 24.53 4.18 -6.97
N VAL A 13 23.37 4.08 -7.61
CA VAL A 13 22.87 2.86 -8.22
C VAL A 13 22.74 3.08 -9.72
N THR A 14 23.09 2.06 -10.48
CA THR A 14 22.94 1.98 -11.92
C THR A 14 21.49 1.68 -12.28
N ARG A 15 21.12 1.97 -13.53
CA ARG A 15 19.82 1.58 -14.08
C ARG A 15 19.58 0.08 -13.96
N THR A 16 20.61 -0.74 -14.17
CA THR A 16 20.52 -2.20 -14.11
C THR A 16 20.18 -2.67 -12.71
N GLU A 17 20.87 -2.15 -11.68
CA GLU A 17 20.60 -2.48 -10.28
C GLU A 17 19.15 -2.14 -9.88
N ILE A 18 18.59 -1.02 -10.37
CA ILE A 18 17.19 -0.68 -10.14
C ILE A 18 16.23 -1.67 -10.83
N ILE A 19 16.52 -2.09 -12.05
CA ILE A 19 15.69 -3.06 -12.78
C ILE A 19 15.75 -4.42 -12.08
N ASP A 20 16.92 -4.85 -11.65
CA ASP A 20 17.10 -6.12 -10.94
C ASP A 20 16.43 -6.09 -9.56
N ALA A 21 16.51 -4.97 -8.83
CA ALA A 21 15.79 -4.79 -7.58
C ALA A 21 14.26 -4.91 -7.77
N ARG A 22 13.70 -4.36 -8.85
CA ARG A 22 12.27 -4.50 -9.16
C ARG A 22 11.88 -5.96 -9.41
N ARG A 23 12.71 -6.71 -10.15
CA ARG A 23 12.48 -8.15 -10.37
C ARG A 23 12.52 -8.93 -9.06
N VAL A 24 13.49 -8.64 -8.20
CA VAL A 24 13.57 -9.26 -6.87
C VAL A 24 12.31 -8.97 -6.04
N VAL A 25 11.83 -7.73 -6.03
CA VAL A 25 10.57 -7.36 -5.34
C VAL A 25 9.39 -8.16 -5.89
N GLU A 26 9.27 -8.28 -7.22
CA GLU A 26 8.17 -8.97 -7.88
C GLU A 26 8.21 -10.50 -7.66
N ASP A 27 9.40 -11.10 -7.76
CA ASP A 27 9.58 -12.56 -7.79
C ASP A 27 9.79 -13.18 -6.39
N GLN A 28 10.42 -12.46 -5.47
CA GLN A 28 10.87 -13.01 -4.18
C GLN A 28 9.96 -12.64 -3.00
N VAL A 29 9.04 -11.68 -3.17
CA VAL A 29 8.13 -11.28 -2.10
C VAL A 29 6.75 -11.88 -2.32
N HIS A 30 6.40 -12.83 -1.48
CA HIS A 30 5.11 -13.51 -1.52
C HIS A 30 3.96 -12.58 -1.12
N VAL A 31 2.95 -12.49 -1.98
CA VAL A 31 1.67 -11.84 -1.67
C VAL A 31 0.60 -12.91 -1.56
N ALA A 32 0.15 -13.15 -0.33
CA ALA A 32 -0.86 -14.15 -0.05
C ALA A 32 -2.23 -13.74 -0.64
N PRO A 33 -3.07 -14.69 -1.09
CA PRO A 33 -4.43 -14.40 -1.58
C PRO A 33 -5.25 -13.50 -0.64
N GLU A 34 -5.10 -13.72 0.66
CA GLU A 34 -5.77 -13.00 1.74
C GLU A 34 -5.44 -11.49 1.74
N VAL A 35 -4.21 -11.13 1.34
CA VAL A 35 -3.84 -9.71 1.16
C VAL A 35 -4.66 -9.10 0.03
N ARG A 36 -4.85 -9.83 -1.07
CA ARG A 36 -5.62 -9.35 -2.22
C ARG A 36 -7.10 -9.22 -1.86
N GLU A 37 -7.64 -10.18 -1.13
CA GLU A 37 -9.00 -10.14 -0.59
C GLU A 37 -9.19 -8.95 0.33
N ALA A 38 -8.27 -8.72 1.29
CA ALA A 38 -8.32 -7.57 2.17
C ALA A 38 -8.34 -6.24 1.40
N LEU A 39 -7.49 -6.08 0.36
CA LEU A 39 -7.48 -4.88 -0.48
C LEU A 39 -8.79 -4.67 -1.25
N VAL A 40 -9.43 -5.75 -1.71
CA VAL A 40 -10.75 -5.68 -2.36
C VAL A 40 -11.83 -5.30 -1.36
N ASP A 41 -11.84 -5.90 -0.17
CA ASP A 41 -12.77 -5.58 0.91
C ASP A 41 -12.67 -4.11 1.32
N MET A 42 -11.45 -3.60 1.51
CA MET A 42 -11.18 -2.18 1.80
C MET A 42 -11.72 -1.27 0.69
N ALA A 43 -11.46 -1.61 -0.58
CA ALA A 43 -11.96 -0.80 -1.68
C ALA A 43 -13.50 -0.81 -1.75
N ASN A 44 -14.13 -1.95 -1.51
CA ASN A 44 -15.59 -2.04 -1.48
C ASN A 44 -16.17 -1.23 -0.33
N ALA A 45 -15.60 -1.33 0.87
CA ALA A 45 -15.99 -0.52 2.03
C ALA A 45 -15.95 0.97 1.70
N THR A 46 -14.86 1.47 1.07
CA THR A 46 -14.78 2.88 0.67
C THR A 46 -15.83 3.28 -0.37
N ARG A 47 -16.25 2.37 -1.27
CA ARG A 47 -17.25 2.67 -2.31
C ARG A 47 -18.68 2.66 -1.78
N SER A 48 -18.95 1.93 -0.71
CA SER A 48 -20.25 1.87 -0.06
C SER A 48 -20.40 2.85 1.10
N HIS A 49 -19.32 3.53 1.50
CA HIS A 49 -19.31 4.43 2.65
C HIS A 49 -20.12 5.70 2.35
N GLU A 50 -21.03 6.07 3.26
CA GLU A 50 -21.98 7.18 3.07
C GLU A 50 -21.31 8.55 2.87
N GLN A 51 -20.14 8.72 3.47
CA GLN A 51 -19.36 9.97 3.38
C GLN A 51 -18.39 9.99 2.18
N VAL A 52 -18.45 9.03 1.26
CA VAL A 52 -17.53 8.92 0.11
C VAL A 52 -18.26 9.16 -1.20
N LEU A 53 -17.79 10.15 -1.97
CA LEU A 53 -18.27 10.44 -3.33
C LEU A 53 -17.59 9.53 -4.35
N GLN A 54 -16.29 9.27 -4.16
CA GLN A 54 -15.52 8.39 -5.03
C GLN A 54 -14.59 7.50 -4.19
N GLY A 55 -14.91 6.21 -4.14
CA GLY A 55 -14.10 5.21 -3.44
C GLY A 55 -12.84 4.78 -4.20
N VAL A 56 -12.05 3.93 -3.55
CA VAL A 56 -10.78 3.43 -4.10
C VAL A 56 -11.01 2.61 -5.36
N SER A 57 -10.30 2.95 -6.45
CA SER A 57 -10.43 2.24 -7.74
C SER A 57 -9.61 0.93 -7.80
N THR A 58 -9.98 0.01 -8.69
CA THR A 58 -9.18 -1.20 -8.99
C THR A 58 -7.73 -0.86 -9.37
N ARG A 59 -7.51 0.26 -10.05
CA ARG A 59 -6.16 0.74 -10.39
C ARG A 59 -5.31 1.04 -9.15
N ALA A 60 -5.93 1.57 -8.09
CA ALA A 60 -5.23 1.80 -6.82
C ALA A 60 -4.74 0.48 -6.23
N LEU A 61 -5.57 -0.57 -6.27
CA LEU A 61 -5.22 -1.89 -5.75
C LEU A 61 -4.06 -2.52 -6.53
N VAL A 62 -4.06 -2.42 -7.87
CA VAL A 62 -2.97 -2.91 -8.71
C VAL A 62 -1.64 -2.24 -8.36
N LEU A 63 -1.66 -0.93 -8.09
CA LEU A 63 -0.45 -0.18 -7.72
C LEU A 63 -0.03 -0.38 -6.26
N MET A 64 -0.97 -0.79 -5.40
CA MET A 64 -0.71 -1.10 -3.99
C MET A 64 0.16 -2.34 -3.84
N ILE A 65 -0.04 -3.37 -4.68
CA ILE A 65 0.72 -4.63 -4.61
C ILE A 65 2.25 -4.44 -4.68
N PRO A 66 2.83 -3.81 -5.73
CA PRO A 66 4.28 -3.64 -5.79
C PRO A 66 4.81 -2.72 -4.68
N ALA A 67 4.01 -1.77 -4.19
CA ALA A 67 4.38 -0.92 -3.06
C ALA A 67 4.48 -1.75 -1.75
N LEU A 68 3.52 -2.64 -1.52
CA LEU A 68 3.54 -3.58 -0.38
C LEU A 68 4.73 -4.52 -0.44
N GLN A 69 5.01 -5.10 -1.62
CA GLN A 69 6.17 -5.98 -1.80
C GLN A 69 7.48 -5.23 -1.54
N ALA A 70 7.62 -4.00 -2.06
CA ALA A 70 8.80 -3.17 -1.83
C ALA A 70 8.98 -2.82 -0.34
N ARG A 71 7.88 -2.51 0.39
CA ARG A 71 7.93 -2.26 1.83
C ARG A 71 8.37 -3.51 2.59
N ALA A 72 7.77 -4.66 2.31
CA ALA A 72 8.15 -5.92 2.95
C ALA A 72 9.64 -6.23 2.76
N LEU A 73 10.15 -6.09 1.53
CA LEU A 73 11.57 -6.32 1.24
C LEU A 73 12.49 -5.33 1.98
N SER A 74 12.09 -4.05 2.04
CA SER A 74 12.81 -3.01 2.79
C SER A 74 12.85 -3.32 4.30
N GLN A 75 11.84 -4.03 4.81
CA GLN A 75 11.78 -4.55 6.18
C GLN A 75 12.46 -5.93 6.34
N GLN A 76 13.27 -6.34 5.36
CA GLN A 76 13.97 -7.64 5.34
C GLN A 76 13.05 -8.87 5.42
N ARG A 77 11.82 -8.75 4.91
CA ARG A 77 10.85 -9.85 4.80
C ARG A 77 10.59 -10.20 3.35
N ASN A 78 10.30 -11.47 3.10
CA ASN A 78 9.93 -12.00 1.78
C ASN A 78 8.43 -12.29 1.65
N TYR A 79 7.60 -11.67 2.50
CA TYR A 79 6.15 -11.77 2.46
C TYR A 79 5.51 -10.45 2.91
N VAL A 80 4.34 -10.14 2.34
CA VAL A 80 3.51 -9.00 2.76
C VAL A 80 2.74 -9.36 4.03
N SER A 81 2.81 -8.47 5.03
CA SER A 81 2.12 -8.58 6.32
C SER A 81 0.96 -7.59 6.43
N ALA A 82 0.09 -7.78 7.42
CA ALA A 82 -0.97 -6.81 7.73
C ALA A 82 -0.43 -5.40 8.03
N ASP A 83 0.71 -5.29 8.71
CA ASP A 83 1.38 -4.00 9.00
C ASP A 83 1.80 -3.26 7.72
N ASP A 84 2.20 -3.99 6.67
CA ASP A 84 2.51 -3.37 5.38
C ASP A 84 1.26 -2.74 4.76
N VAL A 85 0.13 -3.44 4.82
CA VAL A 85 -1.16 -2.97 4.31
C VAL A 85 -1.60 -1.74 5.09
N GLU A 86 -1.63 -1.81 6.41
CA GLU A 86 -2.02 -0.70 7.28
C GLU A 86 -1.18 0.55 7.01
N SER A 87 0.15 0.39 6.97
CA SER A 87 1.09 1.50 6.78
C SER A 87 0.95 2.22 5.44
N LEU A 88 0.57 1.50 4.38
CA LEU A 88 0.45 2.08 3.05
C LEU A 88 -0.97 2.52 2.71
N SER A 89 -1.98 2.09 3.45
CA SER A 89 -3.40 2.30 3.10
C SER A 89 -3.75 3.78 3.03
N THR A 90 -3.41 4.56 4.05
CA THR A 90 -3.66 6.01 4.07
C THR A 90 -2.85 6.74 3.00
N LEU A 91 -1.60 6.32 2.75
CA LEU A 91 -0.69 6.95 1.78
C LEU A 91 -1.14 6.73 0.33
N VAL A 92 -1.59 5.52 0.00
CA VAL A 92 -1.97 5.15 -1.38
C VAL A 92 -3.42 5.50 -1.67
N PHE A 93 -4.33 5.32 -0.71
CA PHE A 93 -5.75 5.61 -0.90
C PHE A 93 -6.10 7.08 -0.67
N GLY A 94 -5.36 7.79 0.18
CA GLY A 94 -5.66 9.18 0.56
C GLY A 94 -5.75 10.15 -0.62
N HIS A 95 -4.93 9.96 -1.66
CA HIS A 95 -4.97 10.79 -2.87
C HIS A 95 -5.98 10.33 -3.92
N ARG A 96 -6.71 9.23 -3.65
CA ARG A 96 -7.58 8.54 -4.62
C ARG A 96 -9.02 8.41 -4.15
N LEU A 97 -9.31 8.86 -2.94
CA LEU A 97 -10.63 8.85 -2.32
C LEU A 97 -11.13 10.29 -2.23
N GLU A 98 -12.36 10.51 -2.68
CA GLU A 98 -13.04 11.80 -2.59
C GLU A 98 -14.19 11.70 -1.60
N CYS A 99 -14.15 12.49 -0.53
CA CYS A 99 -15.19 12.53 0.49
C CYS A 99 -16.27 13.56 0.18
N ALA A 100 -17.48 13.30 0.65
CA ALA A 100 -18.57 14.26 0.64
C ALA A 100 -18.29 15.42 1.61
N PRO A 101 -18.86 16.62 1.36
CA PRO A 101 -18.83 17.70 2.34
C PRO A 101 -19.40 17.23 3.69
N GLY A 102 -18.63 17.42 4.78
CA GLY A 102 -19.03 16.99 6.13
C GLY A 102 -18.34 15.71 6.64
N ALA A 103 -17.55 15.03 5.82
CA ALA A 103 -16.61 14.03 6.32
C ALA A 103 -15.55 14.70 7.21
N GLU A 104 -15.18 14.07 8.32
CA GLU A 104 -14.17 14.61 9.25
C GLU A 104 -12.79 14.67 8.59
N SER A 105 -12.35 13.56 7.98
CA SER A 105 -11.11 13.48 7.22
C SER A 105 -11.10 12.27 6.28
N VAL A 106 -10.36 12.37 5.16
CA VAL A 106 -10.12 11.24 4.25
C VAL A 106 -9.39 10.09 4.96
N GLU A 107 -8.42 10.43 5.82
CA GLU A 107 -7.63 9.44 6.56
C GLU A 107 -8.48 8.68 7.59
N GLY A 108 -9.40 9.36 8.26
CA GLY A 108 -10.38 8.76 9.18
C GLY A 108 -11.26 7.75 8.46
N VAL A 109 -11.86 8.16 7.32
CA VAL A 109 -12.69 7.27 6.49
C VAL A 109 -11.90 6.05 6.00
N ILE A 110 -10.63 6.23 5.58
CA ILE A 110 -9.78 5.10 5.17
C ILE A 110 -9.55 4.15 6.35
N ARG A 111 -9.22 4.66 7.53
CA ARG A 111 -9.01 3.82 8.73
C ARG A 111 -10.26 3.03 9.08
N GLU A 112 -11.41 3.69 9.10
CA GLU A 112 -12.70 3.04 9.36
C GLU A 112 -12.99 1.94 8.35
N CYS A 113 -12.91 2.25 7.05
CA CYS A 113 -13.14 1.28 5.98
C CYS A 113 -12.13 0.12 5.97
N SER A 114 -10.95 0.29 6.59
CA SER A 114 -9.89 -0.71 6.59
C SER A 114 -9.89 -1.61 7.81
N ALA A 115 -10.59 -1.24 8.88
CA ALA A 115 -10.48 -1.89 10.19
C ALA A 115 -10.79 -3.41 10.11
N ASP A 116 -11.95 -3.77 9.56
CA ASP A 116 -12.39 -5.18 9.48
C ASP A 116 -11.46 -6.04 8.62
N ALA A 117 -11.04 -5.51 7.47
CA ALA A 117 -10.16 -6.23 6.55
C ALA A 117 -8.76 -6.44 7.17
N LEU A 118 -8.23 -5.43 7.85
CA LEU A 118 -6.94 -5.51 8.55
C LEU A 118 -7.00 -6.47 9.74
N GLU A 119 -8.10 -6.47 10.51
CA GLU A 119 -8.25 -7.40 11.63
C GLU A 119 -8.27 -8.86 11.14
N LYS A 120 -9.05 -9.15 10.08
CA LYS A 120 -9.09 -10.48 9.46
C LYS A 120 -7.70 -10.89 8.96
N LEU A 121 -7.01 -10.00 8.26
CA LEU A 121 -5.68 -10.26 7.71
C LEU A 121 -4.62 -10.48 8.82
N ALA A 122 -4.67 -9.69 9.90
CA ALA A 122 -3.76 -9.81 11.03
C ALA A 122 -3.91 -11.16 11.74
N ARG A 123 -5.14 -11.64 11.96
CA ARG A 123 -5.42 -12.96 12.54
C ARG A 123 -4.81 -14.10 11.71
N MET A 124 -4.84 -13.99 10.39
CA MET A 124 -4.27 -15.01 9.50
C MET A 124 -2.74 -14.94 9.42
N THR A 125 -2.17 -13.74 9.54
CA THR A 125 -0.71 -13.53 9.49
C THR A 125 -0.03 -14.02 10.77
N LEU A 126 -0.68 -13.94 11.93
CA LEU A 126 -0.17 -14.44 13.22
C LEU A 126 -0.02 -15.96 13.31
N HIS A 127 -0.61 -16.70 12.36
CA HIS A 127 -0.58 -18.16 12.31
C HIS A 127 0.37 -18.73 11.24
N ARG A 128 1.21 -17.88 10.63
CA ARG A 128 2.29 -18.29 9.71
C ARG A 128 3.64 -18.06 10.35
#